data_AF-A0A918ABM6-F1
#
_entry.id   AF-A0A918ABM6-F1
#
_cell.length_a   1.000
_cell.length_b   1.000
_cell.length_c   1.000
_cell.angle_alpha   90.00
_cell.angle_beta   90.00
_cell.angle_gamma   90.00
#
_symmetry.space_group_name_H-M   'P 1'
#
loop_
_entity.id
_entity.type
_entity.pdbx_description
1 polymer ?
#
loop_
_entity_poly.entity_id
_entity_poly.type
_entity_poly.pdbx_seq_one_letter_code
_entity_poly.pdbx_strand_id
1 'polypeptide(L)'
;MSATVQRRILDVLPTSSSGWREDLAAHAHALRAEYLRHRDGARIFSGARLTDPELLVRVKESWYRRWTEEGLTLLEADDAIDLVVAFVVGFVIEEQERLQSADADPTRYSLAERDAWLGEHAPLVKEAGHLRDDGDQRFERHLGIVLDGLAGRHVPGNPSGGTRRTR
;
A
#
# COMPACT_ATOMS: atom_id res chain seq x y z
N MET A 1 5.99 -16.87 -13.54
CA MET A 1 5.03 -16.70 -12.42
C MET A 1 4.84 -15.22 -12.08
N SER A 2 5.89 -14.46 -11.76
CA SER A 2 5.72 -13.04 -11.38
C SER A 2 5.10 -12.15 -12.46
N ALA A 3 5.46 -12.34 -13.74
CA ALA A 3 4.84 -11.62 -14.86
C ALA A 3 3.32 -11.90 -14.99
N THR A 4 2.88 -13.11 -14.62
CA THR A 4 1.46 -13.49 -14.63
C THR A 4 0.68 -12.83 -13.49
N VAL A 5 1.30 -12.73 -12.31
CA VAL A 5 0.76 -12.05 -11.12
C VAL A 5 0.58 -10.56 -11.40
N GLN A 6 1.61 -9.89 -11.93
CA GLN A 6 1.52 -8.48 -12.33
C GLN A 6 0.43 -8.24 -13.38
N ARG A 7 0.33 -9.11 -14.39
CA ARG A 7 -0.73 -9.01 -15.40
C ARG A 7 -2.12 -9.06 -14.77
N ARG A 8 -2.37 -10.00 -13.85
CA ARG A 8 -3.66 -10.11 -13.15
C ARG A 8 -3.99 -8.86 -12.33
N ILE A 9 -3.01 -8.33 -11.59
CA ILE A 9 -3.19 -7.10 -10.81
C ILE A 9 -3.59 -5.95 -11.74
N LEU A 10 -2.92 -5.82 -12.88
CA LEU A 10 -3.13 -4.70 -13.80
C LEU A 10 -4.41 -4.86 -14.65
N ASP A 11 -4.85 -6.09 -14.92
CA ASP A 11 -6.08 -6.37 -15.69
C ASP A 11 -7.36 -6.07 -14.89
N VAL A 12 -7.30 -6.04 -13.55
CA VAL A 12 -8.45 -5.71 -12.70
C VAL A 12 -8.53 -4.22 -12.34
N LEU A 13 -7.54 -3.42 -12.76
CA LEU A 13 -7.58 -1.98 -12.50
C LEU A 13 -8.62 -1.30 -13.38
N PRO A 14 -9.34 -0.31 -12.84
CA PRO A 14 -10.26 0.48 -13.63
C PRO A 14 -9.49 1.23 -14.73
N THR A 15 -10.03 1.24 -15.94
CA THR A 15 -9.47 2.02 -17.06
C THR A 15 -9.62 3.53 -16.88
N SER A 16 -10.52 3.95 -15.99
CA SER A 16 -10.75 5.33 -15.58
C SER A 16 -11.35 5.35 -14.18
N SER A 17 -10.86 6.20 -13.29
CA SER A 17 -11.44 6.46 -11.97
C SER A 17 -11.71 7.96 -11.80
N SER A 18 -12.23 8.34 -10.63
CA SER A 18 -12.55 9.74 -10.30
C SER A 18 -11.33 10.61 -10.02
N GLY A 19 -10.13 10.03 -9.91
CA GLY A 19 -8.88 10.76 -9.69
C GLY A 19 -7.74 9.86 -9.21
N TRP A 20 -6.57 10.46 -9.00
CA TRP A 20 -5.37 9.75 -8.55
C TRP A 20 -5.56 8.94 -7.27
N ARG A 21 -6.41 9.40 -6.34
CA ARG A 21 -6.66 8.74 -5.06
C ARG A 21 -7.39 7.41 -5.25
N GLU A 22 -8.44 7.40 -6.05
CA GLU A 22 -9.23 6.20 -6.36
C GLU A 22 -8.42 5.18 -7.16
N ASP A 23 -7.57 5.64 -8.08
CA ASP A 23 -6.67 4.76 -8.84
C ASP A 23 -5.68 4.04 -7.90
N LEU A 24 -5.03 4.78 -6.99
CA LEU A 24 -4.09 4.22 -6.04
C LEU A 24 -4.77 3.26 -5.05
N ALA A 25 -5.98 3.58 -4.59
CA ALA A 25 -6.76 2.69 -3.76
C ALA A 25 -7.08 1.39 -4.50
N ALA A 26 -7.60 1.47 -5.73
CA ALA A 26 -7.86 0.29 -6.56
C ALA A 26 -6.60 -0.55 -6.78
N HIS A 27 -5.47 0.09 -7.02
CA HIS A 27 -4.19 -0.60 -7.15
C HIS A 27 -3.78 -1.32 -5.86
N ALA A 28 -3.94 -0.66 -4.71
CA ALA A 28 -3.64 -1.23 -3.41
C ALA A 28 -4.49 -2.48 -3.11
N HIS A 29 -5.80 -2.43 -3.40
CA HIS A 29 -6.69 -3.59 -3.24
C HIS A 29 -6.31 -4.73 -4.18
N ALA A 30 -6.02 -4.44 -5.46
CA ALA A 30 -5.63 -5.45 -6.43
C ALA A 30 -4.34 -6.17 -6.02
N LEU A 31 -3.33 -5.40 -5.55
CA LEU A 31 -2.08 -5.95 -5.03
C LEU A 31 -2.31 -6.85 -3.82
N ARG A 32 -3.03 -6.36 -2.81
CA ARG A 32 -3.33 -7.13 -1.59
C ARG A 32 -4.08 -8.42 -1.93
N ALA A 33 -5.13 -8.32 -2.74
CA ALA A 33 -5.93 -9.46 -3.15
C ALA A 33 -5.08 -10.52 -3.85
N GLU A 34 -4.23 -10.14 -4.81
CA GLU A 34 -3.41 -11.11 -5.53
C GLU A 34 -2.32 -11.73 -4.62
N TYR A 35 -1.67 -10.94 -3.75
CA TYR A 35 -0.67 -11.47 -2.83
C TYR A 35 -1.25 -12.47 -1.83
N LEU A 36 -2.47 -12.22 -1.32
CA LEU A 36 -3.13 -13.12 -0.38
C LEU A 36 -3.57 -14.46 -0.99
N ARG A 37 -3.65 -14.57 -2.32
CA ARG A 37 -3.93 -15.86 -3.01
C ARG A 37 -2.79 -16.86 -2.92
N HIS A 38 -1.61 -16.42 -2.51
CA HIS A 38 -0.41 -17.23 -2.47
C HIS A 38 0.18 -17.21 -1.06
N ARG A 39 0.55 -18.39 -0.54
CA ARG A 39 1.34 -18.47 0.68
C ARG A 39 2.63 -17.66 0.47
N ASP A 40 2.92 -16.74 1.39
CA ASP A 40 4.04 -15.80 1.34
C ASP A 40 4.09 -14.94 0.06
N GLY A 41 2.95 -14.73 -0.60
CA GLY A 41 2.85 -14.03 -1.87
C GLY A 41 3.52 -12.65 -1.86
N ALA A 42 3.37 -11.86 -0.79
CA ALA A 42 4.00 -10.55 -0.72
C ALA A 42 5.53 -10.64 -0.69
N ARG A 43 6.13 -11.64 -0.02
CA ARG A 43 7.59 -11.85 -0.05
C ARG A 43 8.07 -12.37 -1.40
N ILE A 44 7.30 -13.24 -2.04
CA ILE A 44 7.67 -13.85 -3.31
C ILE A 44 7.60 -12.82 -4.46
N PHE A 45 6.61 -11.92 -4.44
CA PHE A 45 6.32 -11.05 -5.58
C PHE A 45 6.76 -9.60 -5.42
N SER A 46 7.08 -9.11 -4.21
CA SER A 46 7.52 -7.72 -3.98
C SER A 46 8.85 -7.37 -4.66
N GLY A 47 9.76 -8.33 -4.84
CA GLY A 47 11.02 -8.13 -5.56
C GLY A 47 10.93 -8.40 -7.06
N ALA A 48 9.74 -8.73 -7.56
CA ALA A 48 9.62 -9.24 -8.90
C ALA A 48 9.55 -8.09 -9.90
N ARG A 49 10.57 -8.00 -10.78
CA ARG A 49 10.62 -6.97 -11.81
C ARG A 49 9.42 -7.06 -12.73
N LEU A 50 8.87 -5.92 -13.13
CA LEU A 50 7.97 -5.87 -14.27
C LEU A 50 8.77 -6.20 -15.53
N THR A 51 8.45 -7.35 -16.14
CA THR A 51 9.15 -7.86 -17.33
C THR A 51 8.36 -7.67 -18.62
N ASP A 52 7.22 -6.97 -18.57
CA ASP A 52 6.32 -6.70 -19.69
C ASP A 52 6.26 -5.18 -19.91
N PRO A 53 7.11 -4.63 -20.79
CA PRO A 53 7.20 -3.19 -21.06
C PRO A 53 5.90 -2.59 -21.61
N GLU A 54 5.19 -3.33 -22.46
CA GLU A 54 3.94 -2.87 -23.07
C GLU A 54 2.83 -2.71 -22.00
N LEU A 55 2.79 -3.64 -21.04
CA LEU A 55 1.89 -3.57 -19.90
C LEU A 55 2.22 -2.41 -18.95
N LEU A 56 3.51 -2.17 -18.70
CA LEU A 56 4.00 -1.03 -17.92
C LEU A 56 3.58 0.30 -18.55
N VAL A 57 3.83 0.46 -19.85
CA VAL A 57 3.48 1.68 -20.59
C VAL A 57 1.97 1.88 -20.56
N ARG A 58 1.17 0.85 -20.83
CA ARG A 58 -0.30 1.00 -20.88
C ARG A 58 -0.89 1.56 -19.59
N VAL A 59 -0.42 1.10 -18.42
CA VAL A 59 -0.99 1.50 -17.13
C VAL A 59 -0.34 2.77 -16.60
N LYS A 60 1.00 2.79 -16.43
CA LYS A 60 1.67 3.93 -15.80
C LYS A 60 1.57 5.19 -16.65
N GLU A 61 1.69 5.10 -17.99
CA GLU A 61 1.57 6.28 -18.87
C GLU A 61 0.17 6.90 -18.78
N SER A 62 -0.88 6.07 -18.73
CA SER A 62 -2.25 6.56 -18.62
C SER A 62 -2.50 7.25 -17.27
N TRP A 63 -1.93 6.72 -16.18
CA TRP A 63 -2.01 7.35 -14.86
C TRP A 63 -1.24 8.66 -14.82
N TYR A 64 0.03 8.66 -15.24
CA TYR A 64 0.85 9.86 -15.24
C TYR A 64 0.20 10.98 -16.07
N ARG A 65 -0.34 10.68 -17.26
CA ARG A 65 -1.05 11.69 -18.05
C ARG A 65 -2.22 12.30 -17.29
N ARG A 66 -3.13 11.46 -16.76
CA ARG A 66 -4.32 11.95 -16.04
C ARG A 66 -3.96 12.71 -14.77
N TRP A 67 -3.09 12.17 -13.94
CA TRP A 67 -2.76 12.78 -12.65
C TRP A 67 -1.95 14.06 -12.81
N THR A 68 -1.13 14.17 -13.87
CA THR A 68 -0.44 15.43 -14.18
C THR A 68 -1.38 16.49 -14.74
N GLU A 69 -2.42 16.10 -15.49
CA GLU A 69 -3.53 17.00 -15.88
C GLU A 69 -4.34 17.45 -14.66
N GLU A 70 -4.47 16.60 -13.63
CA GLU A 70 -5.08 16.92 -12.32
C GLU A 70 -4.17 17.78 -11.42
N GLY A 71 -2.91 18.00 -11.81
CA GLY A 71 -1.98 18.94 -11.18
C GLY A 71 -0.82 18.32 -10.40
N LEU A 72 -0.71 16.99 -10.33
CA LEU A 72 0.47 16.33 -9.75
C LEU A 72 1.69 16.57 -10.65
N THR A 73 2.85 16.76 -10.06
CA THR A 73 4.10 16.59 -10.79
C THR A 73 4.34 15.10 -11.07
N LEU A 74 5.13 14.79 -12.10
CA LEU A 74 5.49 13.41 -12.39
C LEU A 74 6.23 12.74 -11.21
N LEU A 75 7.04 13.50 -10.47
CA LEU A 75 7.73 13.00 -9.28
C LEU A 75 6.72 12.61 -8.19
N GLU A 76 5.76 13.48 -7.89
CA GLU A 76 4.71 13.17 -6.90
C GLU A 76 3.88 11.96 -7.32
N ALA A 77 3.56 11.83 -8.60
CA ALA A 77 2.83 10.69 -9.13
C ALA A 77 3.59 9.37 -8.98
N ASP A 78 4.89 9.36 -9.28
CA ASP A 78 5.72 8.16 -9.14
C ASP A 78 5.97 7.80 -7.67
N ASP A 79 6.30 8.78 -6.83
CA ASP A 79 6.46 8.60 -5.38
C ASP A 79 5.18 8.03 -4.73
N ALA A 80 4.00 8.48 -5.19
CA ALA A 80 2.71 8.00 -4.68
C ALA A 80 2.48 6.51 -4.99
N ILE A 81 2.85 6.05 -6.19
CA ILE A 81 2.78 4.63 -6.56
C ILE A 81 3.72 3.82 -5.67
N ASP A 82 4.98 4.25 -5.54
CA ASP A 82 6.00 3.53 -4.78
C ASP A 82 5.63 3.43 -3.29
N LEU A 83 5.11 4.51 -2.70
CA LEU A 83 4.65 4.52 -1.31
C LEU A 83 3.49 3.56 -1.08
N VAL A 84 2.51 3.52 -1.98
CA VAL A 84 1.37 2.60 -1.89
C VAL A 84 1.82 1.15 -2.04
N VAL A 85 2.71 0.86 -3.01
CA VAL A 85 3.27 -0.49 -3.19
C VAL A 85 4.03 -0.93 -1.94
N ALA A 86 4.92 -0.09 -1.40
CA ALA A 86 5.70 -0.41 -0.20
C ALA A 86 4.79 -0.64 1.01
N PHE A 87 3.76 0.19 1.18
CA PHE A 87 2.75 0.02 2.21
C PHE A 87 2.04 -1.33 2.09
N VAL A 88 1.52 -1.68 0.91
CA VAL A 88 0.79 -2.94 0.69
C VAL A 88 1.69 -4.15 0.93
N VAL A 89 2.93 -4.13 0.42
CA VAL A 89 3.90 -5.20 0.64
C VAL A 89 4.13 -5.43 2.14
N GLY A 90 4.44 -4.37 2.89
CA GLY A 90 4.68 -4.47 4.33
C GLY A 90 3.45 -4.95 5.09
N PHE A 91 2.27 -4.41 4.75
CA PHE A 91 1.01 -4.80 5.38
C PHE A 91 0.70 -6.28 5.16
N VAL A 92 0.82 -6.76 3.91
CA VAL A 92 0.46 -8.13 3.54
C VAL A 92 1.46 -9.14 4.09
N ILE A 93 2.75 -8.79 4.19
CA ILE A 93 3.74 -9.65 4.88
C ILE A 93 3.29 -9.90 6.33
N GLU A 94 2.96 -8.84 7.08
CA GLU A 94 2.50 -8.95 8.47
C GLU A 94 1.16 -9.69 8.59
N GLU A 95 0.25 -9.48 7.65
CA GLU A 95 -1.03 -10.17 7.57
C GLU A 95 -0.87 -11.68 7.31
N GLN A 96 -0.04 -12.04 6.35
CA GLN A 96 0.28 -13.44 6.02
C GLN A 96 0.97 -14.13 7.18
N GLU A 97 1.95 -13.50 7.83
CA GLU A 97 2.61 -14.06 9.01
C GLU A 97 1.62 -14.38 10.12
N ARG A 98 0.69 -13.48 10.38
CA ARG A 98 -0.29 -13.65 11.46
C ARG A 98 -1.28 -14.75 11.17
N LEU A 99 -1.86 -14.76 9.97
CA LEU A 99 -2.81 -15.79 9.55
C LEU A 99 -2.15 -17.18 9.60
N GLN A 100 -0.95 -17.31 9.01
CA GLN A 100 -0.23 -18.59 9.00
C GLN A 100 0.22 -19.04 10.39
N SER A 101 0.61 -18.09 11.25
CA SER A 101 0.99 -18.37 12.64
C SER A 101 -0.22 -18.80 13.47
N ALA A 102 -1.38 -18.18 13.27
CA ALA A 102 -2.62 -18.57 13.95
C ALA A 102 -3.13 -19.95 13.49
N ASP A 103 -2.97 -20.29 12.21
CA ASP A 103 -3.27 -21.62 11.69
C ASP A 103 -2.36 -22.71 12.29
N ALA A 104 -1.07 -22.39 12.51
CA ALA A 104 -0.10 -23.32 13.07
C ALA A 104 -0.19 -23.46 14.59
N ASP A 105 -0.44 -22.35 15.28
CA ASP A 105 -0.58 -22.26 16.73
C ASP A 105 -1.57 -21.13 17.09
N PRO A 106 -2.82 -21.47 17.40
CA PRO A 106 -3.83 -20.48 17.79
C PRO A 106 -3.47 -19.67 19.05
N THR A 107 -2.56 -20.17 19.90
CA THR A 107 -2.14 -19.49 21.13
C THR A 107 -1.05 -18.46 20.91
N ARG A 108 -0.38 -18.49 19.75
CA ARG A 108 0.76 -17.62 19.42
C ARG A 108 0.46 -16.12 19.51
N TYR A 109 -0.80 -15.72 19.35
CA TYR A 109 -1.25 -14.33 19.52
C TYR A 109 -2.26 -14.17 20.67
N SER A 110 -2.20 -15.04 21.68
CA SER A 110 -3.04 -14.95 22.87
C SER A 110 -2.84 -13.62 23.60
N LEU A 111 -3.86 -12.76 23.56
CA LEU A 111 -3.85 -11.48 24.27
C LEU A 111 -3.76 -11.67 25.78
N ALA A 112 -4.38 -12.72 26.31
CA ALA A 112 -4.33 -13.02 27.75
C ALA A 112 -2.91 -13.41 28.20
N GLU A 113 -2.20 -14.26 27.44
CA GLU A 113 -0.82 -14.64 27.75
C GLU A 113 0.13 -13.45 27.60
N ARG A 114 -0.08 -12.63 26.56
CA ARG A 114 0.68 -11.40 26.36
C ARG A 114 0.46 -10.40 27.50
N ASP A 115 -0.77 -10.22 27.97
CA ASP A 115 -1.10 -9.32 29.08
C ASP A 115 -0.49 -9.79 30.39
N ALA A 116 -0.53 -11.10 30.66
CA ALA A 116 0.12 -11.70 31.82
C ALA A 116 1.64 -11.50 31.79
N TRP A 117 2.26 -11.70 30.62
CA TRP A 117 3.70 -11.49 30.42
C TRP A 117 4.10 -10.01 30.58
N LEU A 118 3.30 -9.08 30.05
CA LEU A 118 3.54 -7.64 30.16
C LEU A 118 3.42 -7.14 31.60
N GLY A 119 2.64 -7.80 32.47
CA GLY A 119 2.43 -7.36 33.86
C GLY A 119 1.84 -5.95 33.97
N GLU A 120 1.76 -5.40 35.17
CA GLU A 120 0.98 -4.17 35.42
C GLU A 120 1.64 -2.86 34.96
N HIS A 121 2.91 -2.90 34.53
CA HIS A 121 3.67 -1.69 34.19
C HIS A 121 3.45 -1.18 32.76
N ALA A 122 2.68 -1.91 31.93
CA ALA A 122 2.46 -1.59 30.52
C ALA A 122 0.97 -1.42 30.14
N PRO A 123 0.16 -0.63 30.89
CA PRO A 123 -1.29 -0.56 30.69
C PRO A 123 -1.68 -0.11 29.28
N LEU A 124 -1.00 0.90 28.73
CA LEU A 124 -1.27 1.38 27.36
C LEU A 124 -0.89 0.37 26.27
N VAL A 125 0.14 -0.45 26.49
CA VAL A 125 0.57 -1.48 25.53
C VAL A 125 -0.44 -2.62 25.50
N LYS A 126 -1.00 -2.99 26.67
CA LYS A 126 -2.11 -3.94 26.76
C LYS A 126 -3.32 -3.40 26.02
N GLU A 127 -3.76 -2.19 26.36
CA GLU A 127 -4.92 -1.55 25.72
C GLU A 127 -4.78 -1.51 24.19
N ALA A 128 -3.64 -1.03 23.68
CA ALA A 128 -3.38 -1.00 22.24
C ALA A 128 -3.37 -2.41 21.59
N GLY A 129 -2.98 -3.44 22.34
CA GLY A 129 -3.08 -4.84 21.90
C GLY A 129 -4.53 -5.29 21.68
N HIS A 130 -5.46 -4.86 22.54
CA HIS A 130 -6.90 -5.16 22.43
C HIS A 130 -7.62 -4.31 21.38
N LEU A 131 -7.10 -3.13 21.05
CA LEU A 131 -7.64 -2.27 19.98
C LEU A 131 -7.31 -2.78 18.57
N ARG A 132 -6.39 -3.74 18.44
CA ARG A 132 -5.95 -4.24 17.16
C ARG A 132 -7.05 -5.10 16.51
N ASP A 133 -7.51 -4.67 15.35
CA ASP A 133 -8.30 -5.47 14.41
C ASP A 133 -7.42 -6.14 13.35
N ASP A 134 -7.98 -7.11 12.63
CA ASP A 134 -7.32 -7.81 11.53
C ASP A 134 -8.13 -7.67 10.24
N GLY A 135 -7.47 -7.89 9.10
CA GLY A 135 -8.12 -7.92 7.79
C GLY A 135 -8.48 -6.54 7.24
N ASP A 136 -9.65 -6.46 6.61
CA ASP A 136 -10.00 -5.40 5.68
C ASP A 136 -10.13 -4.03 6.36
N GLN A 137 -10.82 -3.93 7.50
CA GLN A 137 -11.01 -2.63 8.18
C GLN A 137 -9.68 -1.96 8.57
N ARG A 138 -8.71 -2.76 9.01
CA ARG A 138 -7.36 -2.29 9.31
C ARG A 138 -6.63 -1.82 8.05
N PHE A 139 -6.78 -2.57 6.97
CA PHE A 139 -6.19 -2.21 5.68
C PHE A 139 -6.75 -0.88 5.16
N GLU A 140 -8.07 -0.73 5.13
CA GLU A 140 -8.74 0.51 4.70
C GLU A 140 -8.30 1.72 5.52
N ARG A 141 -8.27 1.58 6.85
CA ARG A 141 -7.88 2.67 7.75
C ARG A 141 -6.43 3.10 7.51
N HIS A 142 -5.52 2.14 7.34
CA HIS A 142 -4.10 2.46 7.14
C HIS A 142 -3.82 2.98 5.72
N LEU A 143 -4.49 2.44 4.70
CA LEU A 143 -4.43 2.95 3.33
C LEU A 143 -4.94 4.39 3.27
N GLY A 144 -6.05 4.69 3.97
CA GLY A 144 -6.58 6.04 4.10
C GLY A 144 -5.55 7.03 4.66
N ILE A 145 -4.81 6.66 5.71
CA ILE A 145 -3.73 7.48 6.27
C ILE A 145 -2.63 7.77 5.24
N VAL A 146 -2.22 6.76 4.46
CA VAL A 146 -1.21 6.94 3.41
C VAL A 146 -1.71 7.91 2.34
N LEU A 147 -2.94 7.71 1.85
CA LEU A 147 -3.55 8.54 0.81
C LEU A 147 -3.80 9.98 1.29
N ASP A 148 -4.19 10.17 2.56
CA ASP A 148 -4.34 11.50 3.17
C ASP A 148 -3.00 12.21 3.31
N GLY A 149 -1.94 11.48 3.67
CA GLY A 149 -0.58 12.00 3.71
C GLY A 149 -0.08 12.46 2.34
N LEU A 150 -0.40 11.71 1.27
CA LEU A 150 -0.10 12.09 -0.11
C LEU A 150 -0.88 13.35 -0.51
N ALA A 151 -2.18 13.39 -0.22
CA ALA A 151 -3.03 14.55 -0.52
C ALA A 151 -2.56 15.83 0.22
N GLY A 152 -2.14 15.70 1.48
CA GLY A 152 -1.64 16.84 2.27
C GLY A 152 -0.30 17.40 1.79
N ARG A 153 0.49 16.60 1.05
CA ARG A 153 1.74 17.06 0.41
C ARG A 153 1.47 17.71 -0.94
N HIS A 154 0.43 17.27 -1.63
CA HIS A 154 -0.08 17.90 -2.84
C HIS A 154 -0.86 19.19 -2.49
N VAL A 155 -0.14 20.27 -2.21
CA VAL A 155 -0.75 21.62 -2.15
C VAL A 155 -0.73 22.20 -3.56
N PRO A 156 -1.88 22.44 -4.21
CA PRO A 156 -1.91 23.06 -5.52
C PRO A 156 -1.33 24.48 -5.42
N GLY A 157 -0.11 24.66 -5.93
CA GLY A 157 0.56 25.96 -5.98
C GLY A 157 1.61 26.19 -4.91
N ASN A 158 2.81 25.65 -5.11
CA ASN A 158 4.02 26.40 -4.77
C ASN A 158 5.05 26.25 -5.91
N PRO A 159 5.13 27.23 -6.83
CA PRO A 159 6.21 27.27 -7.81
C PRO A 159 7.50 27.71 -7.10
N SER A 160 8.23 26.78 -6.51
CA SER A 160 9.63 26.99 -6.11
C SER A 160 10.49 25.89 -6.79
N GLY A 161 11.51 26.19 -7.60
CA GLY A 161 12.30 27.41 -7.69
C GLY A 161 12.59 27.84 -9.12
N GLY A 162 11.95 28.93 -9.54
CA GLY A 162 12.51 29.84 -10.52
C GLY A 162 13.27 30.96 -9.81
N THR A 163 14.56 30.76 -9.52
CA THR A 163 15.44 31.89 -9.20
C THR A 163 16.22 32.26 -10.45
N ARG A 164 15.66 33.17 -11.24
CA ARG A 164 16.41 33.96 -12.22
C ARG A 164 16.63 35.35 -11.65
N ARG A 165 17.87 35.68 -11.28
CA ARG A 165 18.51 37.00 -11.46
C ARG A 165 20.02 36.74 -11.60
N THR A 166 20.58 36.70 -12.80
CA THR A 166 21.19 37.84 -13.52
C THR A 166 21.96 38.81 -12.61
N ARG A 167 23.29 38.67 -12.57
CA ARG A 167 24.23 39.62 -13.17
C ARG A 167 25.51 38.90 -13.53
#